data_AF-T5AJ13-F1
#
_entry.id   AF-T5AJ13-F1
#
_cell.length_a   1.000
_cell.length_b   1.000
_cell.length_c   1.000
_cell.angle_alpha   90.00
_cell.angle_beta   90.00
_cell.angle_gamma   90.00
#
_symmetry.space_group_name_H-M   'P 1'
#
loop_
_entity.id
_entity.type
_entity.pdbx_description
1 polymer ?
#
loop_
_entity_poly.entity_id
_entity_poly.type
_entity_poly.pdbx_seq_one_letter_code
_entity_poly.pdbx_strand_id
1 'polypeptide(L)'
;MPWDLDADVQVTEADMYYLAAYHNMTVYYFKYGRMAKGRYFLLDINPHFKHRETDDTLNLIDARWIDMATGLFIDITAARYHLDHPAGEGVLYDKNGHEYRDTYVFPLRNTTFEGVPVMIPFKYQEMLESEYGEEALTKQKFKGHVFDQEDMQWVLGP
;
A
#
# COMPACT_ATOMS: atom_id res chain seq x y z
N MET A 1 2.97 6.05 -9.72
CA MET A 1 3.20 7.29 -10.52
C MET A 1 4.22 6.98 -11.63
N PRO A 2 4.34 7.74 -12.74
CA PRO A 2 5.24 7.36 -13.84
C PRO A 2 6.73 7.25 -13.48
N TRP A 3 7.16 7.93 -12.41
CA TRP A 3 8.53 7.90 -11.88
C TRP A 3 8.71 6.97 -10.68
N ASP A 4 7.65 6.23 -10.32
CA ASP A 4 7.61 5.34 -9.16
C ASP A 4 7.59 3.89 -9.65
N LEU A 5 8.35 3.03 -8.99
CA LEU A 5 8.66 1.69 -9.53
C LEU A 5 8.00 0.56 -8.76
N ASP A 6 7.43 0.85 -7.60
CA ASP A 6 6.70 -0.04 -6.74
C ASP A 6 5.30 0.51 -6.44
N ALA A 7 4.53 -0.33 -5.75
CA ALA A 7 3.25 0.03 -5.19
C ALA A 7 3.12 -0.64 -3.83
N ASP A 8 2.50 0.07 -2.90
CA ASP A 8 2.32 -0.37 -1.53
C ASP A 8 0.84 -0.52 -1.22
N VAL A 9 0.52 -1.56 -0.44
CA VAL A 9 -0.79 -1.73 0.16
C VAL A 9 -0.65 -2.06 1.64
N GLN A 10 -1.65 -1.68 2.43
CA GLN A 10 -1.72 -2.06 3.83
C GLN A 10 -2.90 -3.01 4.05
N VAL A 11 -2.69 -3.99 4.93
CA VAL A 11 -3.74 -4.88 5.44
C VAL A 11 -3.80 -4.79 6.95
N THR A 12 -4.90 -5.23 7.56
CA THR A 12 -4.93 -5.31 9.02
C THR A 12 -3.96 -6.38 9.52
N GLU A 13 -3.46 -6.24 10.74
CA GLU A 13 -2.64 -7.28 11.38
C GLU A 13 -3.33 -8.65 11.37
N ALA A 14 -4.63 -8.68 11.66
CA ALA A 14 -5.43 -9.90 11.67
C ALA A 14 -5.45 -10.58 10.29
N ASP A 15 -5.62 -9.79 9.21
CA ASP A 15 -5.59 -10.30 7.85
C ASP A 15 -4.20 -10.79 7.46
N MET A 16 -3.13 -10.13 7.92
CA MET A 16 -1.76 -10.62 7.70
C MET A 16 -1.55 -12.00 8.34
N TYR A 17 -2.04 -12.23 9.56
CA TYR A 17 -2.01 -13.55 10.19
C TYR A 17 -2.83 -14.59 9.41
N TYR A 18 -3.98 -14.19 8.88
CA TYR A 18 -4.80 -15.07 8.03
C TYR A 18 -4.05 -15.45 6.74
N LEU A 19 -3.47 -14.47 6.03
CA LEU A 19 -2.66 -14.71 4.84
C LEU A 19 -1.46 -15.61 5.14
N ALA A 20 -0.75 -15.38 6.24
CA ALA A 20 0.37 -16.20 6.68
C ALA A 20 -0.02 -17.67 6.93
N ALA A 21 -1.18 -17.91 7.54
CA ALA A 21 -1.62 -19.25 7.91
C ALA A 21 -2.13 -20.07 6.72
N TYR A 22 -2.80 -19.42 5.76
CA TYR A 22 -3.56 -20.13 4.73
C TYR A 22 -3.08 -19.89 3.29
N HIS A 23 -2.31 -18.83 3.06
CA HIS A 23 -1.98 -18.36 1.71
C HIS A 23 -0.48 -18.12 1.48
N ASN A 24 0.38 -18.22 2.51
CA ASN A 24 1.81 -18.07 2.32
C ASN A 24 2.36 -19.08 1.29
N MET A 25 3.25 -18.61 0.41
CA MET A 25 3.88 -19.37 -0.67
C MET A 25 2.89 -20.00 -1.67
N THR A 26 1.69 -19.43 -1.81
CA THR A 26 0.72 -19.86 -2.82
C THR A 26 0.85 -19.08 -4.11
N VAL A 27 0.55 -19.73 -5.23
CA VAL A 27 0.66 -19.17 -6.58
C VAL A 27 -0.73 -18.97 -7.18
N TYR A 28 -0.97 -17.78 -7.71
CA TYR A 28 -2.24 -17.39 -8.32
C TYR A 28 -2.04 -17.02 -9.78
N TYR A 29 -2.93 -17.52 -10.64
CA TYR A 29 -3.00 -17.09 -12.04
C TYR A 29 -3.98 -15.94 -12.18
N PHE A 30 -3.52 -14.82 -12.76
CA PHE A 30 -4.37 -13.67 -13.04
C PHE A 30 -4.27 -13.25 -14.51
N LYS A 31 -5.43 -13.02 -15.12
CA LYS A 31 -5.56 -12.55 -16.50
C LYS A 31 -6.60 -11.44 -16.54
N TYR A 32 -6.21 -10.27 -17.02
CA TYR A 32 -7.07 -9.09 -17.05
C TYR A 32 -7.09 -8.43 -18.43
N GLY A 33 -8.20 -7.72 -18.73
CA GLY A 33 -8.36 -6.93 -19.94
C GLY A 33 -8.04 -7.68 -21.23
N ARG A 34 -7.13 -7.11 -22.04
CA ARG A 34 -6.73 -7.63 -23.36
C ARG A 34 -5.48 -8.52 -23.32
N MET A 35 -5.04 -8.98 -22.14
CA MET A 35 -3.86 -9.84 -22.03
C MET A 35 -4.07 -11.13 -22.84
N ALA A 36 -3.12 -11.45 -23.74
CA ALA A 36 -3.19 -12.70 -24.52
C ALA A 36 -3.06 -13.93 -23.60
N LYS A 37 -2.12 -13.88 -22.66
CA LYS A 37 -1.90 -14.86 -21.59
C LYS A 37 -1.84 -14.12 -20.25
N GLY A 38 -2.40 -14.70 -19.20
CA GLY A 38 -2.27 -14.18 -17.84
C GLY A 38 -0.86 -14.38 -17.30
N ARG A 39 -0.64 -13.93 -16.06
CA ARG A 39 0.61 -14.09 -15.32
C ARG A 39 0.37 -14.88 -14.03
N TYR A 40 1.44 -15.46 -13.52
CA TYR A 40 1.45 -16.14 -12.24
C TYR A 40 2.08 -15.23 -11.20
N PHE A 41 1.44 -15.13 -10.05
CA PHE A 41 1.88 -14.30 -8.93
C PHE A 41 2.07 -15.16 -7.69
N LEU A 42 3.16 -14.94 -6.98
CA LEU A 42 3.46 -15.56 -5.70
C LEU A 42 3.07 -14.60 -4.56
N LEU A 43 2.30 -15.09 -3.60
CA LEU A 43 2.18 -14.41 -2.30
C LEU A 43 3.26 -14.94 -1.36
N ASP A 44 4.21 -14.09 -1.00
CA ASP A 44 5.32 -14.42 -0.11
C ASP A 44 5.20 -13.61 1.19
N ILE A 45 5.05 -14.29 2.32
CA ILE A 45 4.94 -13.67 3.64
C ILE A 45 6.30 -13.73 4.34
N ASN A 46 6.84 -12.56 4.69
CA ASN A 46 8.09 -12.46 5.43
C ASN A 46 7.92 -13.11 6.82
N PRO A 47 8.73 -14.11 7.23
CA PRO A 47 8.64 -14.71 8.56
C PRO A 47 8.74 -13.72 9.73
N HIS A 48 9.39 -12.56 9.53
CA HIS A 48 9.49 -11.48 10.50
C HIS A 48 8.21 -10.65 10.63
N PHE A 49 7.12 -10.96 9.93
CA PHE A 49 5.85 -10.23 10.04
C PHE A 49 5.26 -10.22 11.47
N LYS A 50 5.68 -11.17 12.32
CA LYS A 50 5.27 -11.25 13.73
C LYS A 50 6.01 -10.27 14.64
N HIS A 51 7.17 -9.78 14.19
CA HIS A 51 7.90 -8.74 14.91
C HIS A 51 7.09 -7.45 14.85
N ARG A 52 6.82 -6.84 16.01
CA ARG A 52 5.94 -5.68 16.10
C ARG A 52 6.68 -4.37 16.33
N GLU A 53 7.92 -4.45 16.81
CA GLU A 53 8.73 -3.29 17.16
C GLU A 53 9.32 -2.65 15.89
N THR A 54 9.68 -1.37 15.99
CA THR A 54 10.27 -0.57 14.92
C THR A 54 11.81 -0.57 14.95
N ASP A 55 12.41 -1.46 15.75
CA ASP A 55 13.86 -1.57 15.91
C ASP A 55 14.54 -2.42 14.82
N ASP A 56 13.78 -3.19 14.04
CA ASP A 56 14.27 -3.96 12.90
C ASP A 56 14.06 -3.19 11.58
N THR A 57 15.04 -2.36 11.24
CA THR A 57 15.03 -1.52 10.03
C THR A 57 15.26 -2.31 8.73
N LEU A 58 15.59 -3.61 8.82
CA LEU A 58 15.81 -4.47 7.65
C LEU A 58 14.56 -5.27 7.27
N ASN A 59 13.55 -5.36 8.14
CA ASN A 59 12.33 -6.15 7.94
C ASN A 59 11.03 -5.34 8.06
N LEU A 60 11.00 -4.18 7.40
CA LEU A 60 9.85 -3.28 7.36
C LEU A 60 8.65 -3.88 6.60
N ILE A 61 8.92 -4.65 5.54
CA ILE A 61 7.89 -5.24 4.68
C ILE A 61 7.45 -6.60 5.22
N ASP A 62 6.14 -6.77 5.40
CA ASP A 62 5.53 -7.95 6.01
C ASP A 62 5.19 -9.03 4.97
N ALA A 63 4.88 -8.64 3.74
CA ALA A 63 4.63 -9.57 2.63
C ALA A 63 4.82 -8.91 1.27
N ARG A 64 4.89 -9.74 0.22
CA ARG A 64 4.97 -9.30 -1.18
C ARG A 64 4.03 -10.10 -2.06
N TRP A 65 3.45 -9.40 -3.03
CA TRP A 65 2.76 -10.00 -4.16
C TRP A 65 3.63 -9.89 -5.41
N ILE A 66 4.21 -11.00 -5.86
CA ILE A 66 5.34 -11.00 -6.80
C ILE A 66 4.91 -11.58 -8.15
N ASP A 67 5.07 -10.84 -9.24
CA ASP A 67 4.97 -11.39 -10.59
C ASP A 67 6.16 -12.33 -10.85
N MET A 68 5.89 -13.62 -10.96
CA MET A 68 6.92 -14.64 -11.12
C MET A 68 7.67 -14.56 -12.46
N ALA A 69 7.13 -13.85 -13.46
CA ALA A 69 7.78 -13.71 -14.76
C ALA A 69 8.81 -12.57 -14.79
N THR A 70 8.60 -11.52 -14.00
CA THR A 70 9.42 -10.29 -14.06
C THR A 70 10.15 -9.98 -12.76
N GLY A 71 9.67 -10.51 -11.63
CA GLY A 71 10.14 -10.16 -10.30
C GLY A 71 9.61 -8.82 -9.78
N LEU A 72 8.75 -8.10 -10.53
CA LEU A 72 8.04 -6.92 -10.02
C LEU A 72 7.08 -7.33 -8.91
N PHE A 73 6.88 -6.45 -7.92
CA PHE A 73 6.08 -6.77 -6.74
C PHE A 73 5.27 -5.57 -6.23
N ILE A 74 4.27 -5.90 -5.43
CA ILE A 74 3.56 -4.97 -4.54
C ILE A 74 4.00 -5.30 -3.12
N ASP A 75 4.47 -4.30 -2.39
CA ASP A 75 4.82 -4.42 -0.98
C ASP A 75 3.54 -4.36 -0.12
N ILE A 76 3.48 -5.23 0.88
CA ILE A 76 2.35 -5.34 1.79
C ILE A 76 2.85 -5.14 3.21
N THR A 77 2.32 -4.14 3.90
CA THR A 77 2.61 -3.88 5.32
C THR A 77 1.35 -4.10 6.17
N ALA A 78 1.52 -4.58 7.40
CA ALA A 78 0.41 -4.70 8.33
C ALA A 78 0.24 -3.42 9.15
N ALA A 79 -0.98 -2.88 9.13
CA ALA A 79 -1.45 -1.87 10.06
C ALA A 79 -1.87 -2.55 11.38
N ARG A 80 -1.23 -2.18 12.48
CA ARG A 80 -1.41 -2.82 13.80
C ARG A 80 -1.85 -1.79 14.83
N TYR A 81 -2.73 -2.17 15.76
CA TYR A 81 -3.07 -1.29 16.88
C TYR A 81 -1.89 -1.17 17.86
N HIS A 82 -1.52 0.07 18.19
CA HIS A 82 -0.56 0.38 19.24
C HIS A 82 -1.30 0.43 20.59
N LEU A 83 -1.29 -0.69 21.31
CA LEU A 83 -2.12 -0.89 22.52
C LEU A 83 -1.76 0.07 23.67
N ASP A 84 -0.48 0.43 23.79
CA ASP A 84 0.04 1.28 24.87
C ASP A 84 0.46 2.67 24.40
N HIS A 85 -0.20 3.19 23.35
CA HIS A 85 0.23 4.46 22.75
C HIS A 85 -0.02 5.65 23.70
N PRO A 86 0.93 6.59 23.88
CA PRO A 86 0.74 7.74 24.77
C PRO A 86 -0.46 8.64 24.41
N ALA A 87 -0.89 8.63 23.14
CA ALA A 87 -2.06 9.37 22.66
C ALA A 87 -3.40 8.63 22.87
N GLY A 88 -3.40 7.51 23.59
CA GLY A 88 -4.56 6.68 23.89
C GLY A 88 -4.85 5.60 22.84
N GLU A 89 -6.00 4.95 23.00
CA GLU A 89 -6.49 3.90 22.09
C GLU A 89 -6.78 4.41 20.66
N GLY A 90 -6.92 3.48 19.73
CA GLY A 90 -7.30 3.79 18.34
C GLY A 90 -6.15 4.25 17.44
N VAL A 91 -4.91 4.17 17.91
CA VAL A 91 -3.72 4.45 17.09
C VAL A 91 -3.27 3.17 16.40
N LEU A 92 -3.18 3.24 15.07
CA LEU A 92 -2.59 2.23 14.22
C LEU A 92 -1.18 2.67 13.83
N TYR A 93 -0.31 1.69 13.61
CA TYR A 93 1.03 1.93 13.10
C TYR A 93 1.51 0.80 12.19
N ASP A 94 2.52 1.10 11.39
CA ASP A 94 3.32 0.12 10.66
C ASP A 94 4.76 0.06 11.19
N LYS A 95 5.54 -0.91 10.71
CA LYS A 95 6.94 -1.10 11.14
C LYS A 95 7.88 0.04 10.74
N ASN A 96 7.48 0.86 9.76
CA ASN A 96 8.25 2.02 9.36
C ASN A 96 8.00 3.22 10.26
N GLY A 97 7.14 3.07 11.28
CA GLY A 97 6.83 4.11 12.25
C GLY A 97 5.80 5.11 11.75
N HIS A 98 5.08 4.82 10.66
CA HIS A 98 3.92 5.63 10.30
C HIS A 98 2.80 5.37 11.30
N GLU A 99 2.18 6.44 11.81
CA GLU A 99 1.09 6.37 12.76
C GLU A 99 -0.15 7.10 12.23
N TYR A 100 -1.32 6.49 12.43
CA TYR A 100 -2.59 7.11 12.06
C TYR A 100 -3.71 6.62 12.97
N ARG A 101 -4.74 7.44 13.15
CA ARG A 101 -5.92 7.04 13.92
C ARG A 101 -6.83 6.15 13.07
N ASP A 102 -7.38 5.12 13.69
CA ASP A 102 -8.35 4.24 13.03
C ASP A 102 -9.58 4.98 12.50
N THR A 103 -10.01 6.06 13.15
CA THR A 103 -11.06 7.00 12.68
C THR A 103 -10.72 7.76 11.39
N TYR A 104 -9.45 7.76 10.97
CA TYR A 104 -9.02 8.30 9.67
C TYR A 104 -8.99 7.21 8.60
N VAL A 105 -8.80 5.96 9.01
CA VAL A 105 -8.77 4.79 8.12
C VAL A 105 -10.18 4.30 7.82
N PHE A 106 -10.97 4.04 8.86
CA PHE A 106 -12.25 3.36 8.77
C PHE A 106 -13.45 4.32 8.86
N PRO A 107 -14.57 3.99 8.18
CA PRO A 107 -14.70 2.91 7.20
C PRO A 107 -13.94 3.23 5.91
N LEU A 108 -13.37 2.20 5.27
CA LEU A 108 -12.70 2.39 3.98
C LEU A 108 -13.68 2.87 2.91
N ARG A 109 -13.16 3.62 1.94
CA ARG A 109 -13.92 4.15 0.79
C ARG A 109 -13.55 3.39 -0.47
N ASN A 110 -14.55 2.99 -1.25
CA ASN A 110 -14.34 2.40 -2.57
C ASN A 110 -13.97 3.48 -3.59
N THR A 111 -12.98 3.19 -4.42
CA THR A 111 -12.57 4.01 -5.56
C THR A 111 -11.94 3.11 -6.63
N THR A 112 -11.31 3.71 -7.63
CA THR A 112 -10.49 3.01 -8.62
C THR A 112 -9.06 3.53 -8.61
N PHE A 113 -8.10 2.64 -8.79
CA PHE A 113 -6.70 2.96 -9.04
C PHE A 113 -6.24 2.19 -10.28
N GLU A 114 -5.71 2.88 -11.27
CA GLU A 114 -5.37 2.31 -12.59
C GLU A 114 -6.51 1.49 -13.24
N GLY A 115 -7.76 1.92 -13.03
CA GLY A 115 -8.95 1.24 -13.54
C GLY A 115 -9.34 -0.04 -12.79
N VAL A 116 -8.66 -0.37 -11.69
CA VAL A 116 -8.98 -1.50 -10.81
C VAL A 116 -9.72 -0.98 -9.58
N PRO A 117 -10.82 -1.64 -9.13
CA PRO A 117 -11.48 -1.29 -7.88
C PRO A 117 -10.54 -1.48 -6.68
N VAL A 118 -10.44 -0.45 -5.83
CA VAL A 118 -9.62 -0.47 -4.62
C VAL A 118 -10.36 0.19 -3.45
N MET A 119 -9.83 0.01 -2.25
CA MET A 119 -10.29 0.66 -1.03
C MET A 119 -9.21 1.62 -0.51
N ILE A 120 -9.60 2.83 -0.12
CA ILE A 120 -8.71 3.85 0.46
C ILE A 120 -9.19 4.29 1.85
N PRO A 121 -8.34 4.90 2.68
CA PRO A 121 -8.73 5.48 3.96
C PRO A 121 -9.91 6.46 3.89
N PHE A 122 -10.70 6.56 4.97
CA PHE A 122 -11.84 7.48 5.07
C PHE A 122 -11.43 8.95 4.86
N LYS A 123 -10.40 9.39 5.61
CA LYS A 123 -9.81 10.74 5.60
C LYS A 123 -8.49 10.77 4.85
N TYR A 124 -8.48 10.22 3.64
CA TYR A 124 -7.26 10.07 2.83
C TYR A 124 -6.58 11.41 2.51
N GLN A 125 -7.33 12.51 2.37
CA GLN A 125 -6.74 13.83 2.11
C GLN A 125 -5.91 14.28 3.30
N GLU A 126 -6.49 14.26 4.50
CA GLU A 126 -5.81 14.67 5.72
C GLU A 126 -4.61 13.79 6.05
N MET A 127 -4.69 12.49 5.75
CA MET A 127 -3.55 11.58 5.89
C MET A 127 -2.42 11.93 4.93
N LEU A 128 -2.72 12.13 3.65
CA LEU A 128 -1.73 12.51 2.63
C LEU A 128 -1.12 13.89 2.91
N GLU A 129 -1.92 14.86 3.37
CA GLU A 129 -1.43 16.18 3.76
C GLU A 129 -0.48 16.10 4.97
N SER A 130 -0.82 15.26 5.95
CA SER A 130 0.04 15.07 7.13
C SER A 130 1.38 14.44 6.78
N GLU A 131 1.42 13.55 5.79
CA GLU A 131 2.61 12.79 5.42
C GLU A 131 3.47 13.53 4.38
N TYR A 132 2.84 14.11 3.36
CA TYR A 132 3.51 14.69 2.20
C TYR A 132 3.37 16.21 2.07
N GLY A 133 2.56 16.84 2.94
CA GLY A 133 2.24 18.27 2.90
C GLY A 133 1.10 18.63 1.95
N GLU A 134 0.46 19.78 2.18
CA GLU A 134 -0.68 20.29 1.40
C GLU A 134 -0.39 20.42 -0.10
N GLU A 135 0.85 20.79 -0.44
CA GLU A 135 1.28 20.92 -1.83
C GLU A 135 1.30 19.58 -2.58
N ALA A 136 1.38 18.44 -1.89
CA ALA A 136 1.35 17.13 -2.53
C ALA A 136 0.01 16.83 -3.21
N LEU A 137 -1.08 17.42 -2.72
CA LEU A 137 -2.42 17.24 -3.29
C LEU A 137 -2.73 18.22 -4.44
N THR A 138 -1.95 19.29 -4.57
CA THR A 138 -2.28 20.40 -5.47
C THR A 138 -1.21 20.66 -6.54
N LYS A 139 0.04 20.27 -6.32
CA LYS A 139 1.11 20.42 -7.31
C LYS A 139 0.82 19.60 -8.55
N GLN A 140 0.77 20.29 -9.68
CA GLN A 140 0.61 19.69 -11.01
C GLN A 140 1.93 19.55 -11.75
N LYS A 141 3.06 19.87 -11.11
CA LYS A 141 4.40 19.75 -11.69
C LYS A 141 5.33 19.10 -10.69
N PHE A 142 5.92 17.97 -11.05
CA PHE A 142 6.82 17.23 -10.16
C PHE A 142 7.75 16.32 -10.97
N LYS A 143 9.03 16.24 -10.59
CA LYS A 143 10.06 15.38 -11.24
C LYS A 143 10.02 15.39 -12.79
N GLY A 144 9.87 16.57 -13.41
CA GLY A 144 9.84 16.70 -14.88
C GLY A 144 8.53 16.26 -15.55
N HIS A 145 7.49 15.99 -14.76
CA HIS A 145 6.16 15.60 -15.23
C HIS A 145 5.14 16.71 -14.93
N VAL A 146 4.05 16.71 -15.69
CA VAL A 146 2.88 17.58 -15.50
C VAL A 146 1.64 16.71 -15.33
N PHE A 147 0.74 17.09 -14.42
CA PHE A 147 -0.54 16.40 -14.25
C PHE A 147 -1.55 16.88 -15.29
N ASP A 148 -2.00 15.96 -16.13
CA ASP A 148 -3.10 16.14 -17.07
C ASP A 148 -4.43 15.97 -16.32
N GLN A 149 -5.21 17.05 -16.23
CA GLN A 149 -6.50 17.06 -15.54
C GLN A 149 -7.64 16.45 -16.36
N GLU A 150 -7.52 16.39 -17.69
CA GLU A 150 -8.56 15.82 -18.54
C GLU A 150 -8.52 14.30 -18.46
N ASP A 151 -7.32 13.74 -18.58
CA ASP A 151 -7.09 12.29 -18.51
C ASP A 151 -6.85 11.77 -17.09
N MET A 152 -6.71 12.67 -16.10
CA MET A 152 -6.42 12.36 -14.70
C MET A 152 -5.14 11.52 -14.52
N GLN A 153 -4.07 11.90 -15.22
CA GLN A 153 -2.79 11.17 -15.24
C GLN A 153 -1.58 12.09 -15.28
N TRP A 154 -0.41 11.58 -14.89
CA TRP A 154 0.86 12.30 -15.02
C TRP A 154 1.52 11.98 -16.36
N VAL A 155 1.94 13.03 -17.08
CA VAL A 155 2.64 12.93 -18.38
C VAL A 155 3.99 13.64 -18.33
N LEU A 156 4.90 13.29 -19.23
CA LEU A 156 6.17 14.01 -19.36
C LEU A 156 5.90 15.49 -19.68
N GLY A 157 6.56 16.38 -18.95
CA GLY A 157 6.50 17.81 -19.21
C GLY A 157 7.17 18.18 -20.53
N PRO A 158 6.74 19.30 -21.16
CA PRO A 158 7.41 19.85 -22.32
C PRO A 158 8.81 20.38 -22.01
#